data_AF-A0A2V7D8Q7-F1
#
_entry.id   AF-A0A2V7D8Q7-F1
#
_cell.length_a   1.000
_cell.length_b   1.000
_cell.length_c   1.000
_cell.angle_alpha   90.00
_cell.angle_beta   90.00
_cell.angle_gamma   90.00
#
_symmetry.space_group_name_H-M   'P 1'
#
loop_
_entity.id
_entity.type
_entity.pdbx_description
1 polymer ?
#
loop_
_entity_poly.entity_id
_entity_poly.type
_entity_poly.pdbx_seq_one_letter_code
_entity_poly.pdbx_strand_id
1 'polypeptide(L)' 'MLLTHAHRDRKLVNQWAADHTHSMAGATAILALDMYEHSYHIEYGAAAAKYVDAFMENSNWTNVVRLHPAHAR' A
#
# COMPACT_ATOMS: atom_id res chain seq x y z
N MET A 1 4.05 -3.73 -0.46
CA MET A 1 3.85 -2.63 -1.45
C MET A 1 3.17 -1.47 -0.77
N LEU A 2 3.54 -0.24 -1.12
CA LEU A 2 2.99 0.99 -0.52
C LEU A 2 2.49 1.91 -1.64
N LEU A 3 1.30 2.48 -1.49
CA LEU A 3 0.91 3.68 -2.23
C LEU A 3 1.32 4.88 -1.39
N THR A 4 2.18 5.72 -1.94
CA THR A 4 2.83 6.81 -1.20
C THR A 4 2.64 8.13 -1.92
N HIS A 5 2.34 9.20 -1.17
CA HIS A 5 2.39 10.57 -1.68
C HIS A 5 3.80 11.15 -1.51
N ALA A 6 4.47 11.43 -2.64
CA ALA A 6 5.76 12.11 -2.67
C ALA A 6 5.55 13.63 -2.61
N HIS A 7 5.83 14.23 -1.46
CA HIS A 7 5.57 15.66 -1.19
C HIS A 7 6.29 16.59 -2.17
N ARG A 8 7.58 16.31 -2.44
CA ARG A 8 8.42 17.12 -3.33
C ARG A 8 7.86 17.20 -4.75
N ASP A 9 7.45 16.05 -5.29
CA ASP A 9 7.02 15.94 -6.69
C ASP A 9 5.51 16.12 -6.85
N ARG A 10 4.76 16.14 -5.75
CA ARG A 10 3.29 16.14 -5.69
C ARG A 10 2.69 15.01 -6.52
N LYS A 11 3.26 13.81 -6.37
CA LYS A 11 2.86 12.61 -7.12
C LYS A 11 2.49 11.49 -6.18
N LEU A 12 1.55 10.67 -6.63
CA LEU A 12 1.32 9.35 -6.08
C LEU A 12 2.28 8.36 -6.74
N VAL A 13 2.94 7.55 -5.91
CA VAL A 13 3.88 6.53 -6.36
C VAL A 13 3.49 5.19 -5.76
N ASN A 14 3.43 4.17 -6.60
CA ASN A 14 3.41 2.80 -6.13
C ASN A 14 4.86 2.34 -5.87
N GLN A 15 5.19 2.15 -4.60
CA GLN A 15 6.50 1.77 -4.14
C GLN A 15 6.53 0.30 -3.74
N TRP A 16 7.50 -0.45 -4.28
CA TRP A 16 7.88 -1.72 -3.70
C TRP A 16 8.78 -1.50 -2.47
N ALA A 17 8.45 -2.19 -1.38
CA ALA A 17 9.21 -2.21 -0.13
C ALA A 17 9.60 -3.66 0.14
N ALA A 18 10.91 -3.91 0.27
CA ALA A 18 11.44 -5.28 0.37
C ALA A 18 11.18 -5.92 1.74
N ASP A 19 11.05 -5.11 2.79
CA ASP A 19 10.76 -5.53 4.16
C ASP A 19 10.01 -4.42 4.92
N HIS A 20 9.78 -4.65 6.21
CA HIS A 20 9.05 -3.76 7.13
C HIS A 20 9.74 -2.41 7.42
N THR A 21 10.95 -2.18 6.93
CA THR A 21 11.78 -1.00 7.23
C THR A 21 11.99 -0.07 6.02
N HIS A 22 11.48 -0.45 4.85
CA HIS A 22 11.63 0.33 3.63
C HIS A 22 10.45 1.28 3.40
N SER A 23 10.76 2.56 3.17
CA SER A 23 9.80 3.59 2.76
C SER A 23 10.50 4.66 1.91
N MET A 24 9.76 5.34 1.04
CA MET A 24 10.28 6.43 0.22
C MET A 24 10.57 7.64 1.10
N ALA A 25 11.80 8.15 1.02
CA ALA A 25 12.22 9.32 1.78
C ALA A 25 11.42 10.56 1.37
N GLY A 26 10.97 11.35 2.36
CA GLY A 26 10.21 12.58 2.12
C GLY A 26 8.84 12.33 1.50
N ALA A 27 8.24 11.17 1.78
CA ALA A 27 6.95 10.76 1.27
C ALA A 27 6.12 10.10 2.39
N THR A 28 4.79 10.09 2.25
CA THR A 28 3.90 9.49 3.25
C THR A 28 3.07 8.37 2.63
N ALA A 29 3.17 7.17 3.21
CA ALA A 29 2.36 6.03 2.80
C ALA A 29 0.89 6.25 3.18
N ILE A 30 -0.02 6.02 2.24
CA ILE A 30 -1.48 6.21 2.42
C ILE A 30 -2.29 4.92 2.22
N LEU A 31 -1.67 3.87 1.65
CA LEU A 31 -2.19 2.51 1.59
C LEU A 31 -1.02 1.54 1.61
N ALA A 32 -1.16 0.43 2.34
CA ALA A 32 -0.16 -0.63 2.42
C ALA A 32 -0.81 -1.98 2.08
N LEU A 33 -0.16 -2.72 1.20
CA LEU A 33 -0.44 -4.12 0.90
C LEU A 33 0.76 -4.94 1.36
N ASP A 34 0.57 -5.78 2.35
CA ASP A 34 1.60 -6.70 2.81
C ASP A 34 1.63 -7.95 1.92
N MET A 35 2.80 -8.25 1.36
CA MET A 35 3.00 -9.38 0.45
C MET A 35 3.86 -10.48 1.06
N TYR A 36 4.16 -10.41 2.36
CA TYR A 36 4.74 -11.55 3.06
C TYR A 36 3.76 -12.72 3.03
N GLU A 37 4.30 -13.94 2.84
CA GLU A 37 3.50 -15.15 2.71
C GLU A 37 2.59 -15.37 3.94
N HIS A 38 3.06 -15.02 5.13
CA HIS A 38 2.25 -15.13 6.35
C HIS A 38 0.97 -14.26 6.33
N SER A 39 0.88 -13.27 5.45
CA SER A 39 -0.25 -12.34 5.39
C SER A 39 -1.42 -12.87 4.55
N TYR A 40 -1.20 -13.97 3.80
CA TYR A 40 -2.24 -14.55 2.94
C TYR A 40 -2.22 -16.08 2.82
N HIS A 41 -1.16 -16.77 3.26
CA HIS A 41 -0.98 -18.18 2.95
C HIS A 41 -2.05 -19.08 3.59
N ILE A 42 -2.62 -18.71 4.74
CA ILE A 42 -3.65 -19.51 5.41
C ILE A 42 -4.91 -19.63 4.53
N GLU A 43 -5.36 -18.53 3.94
CA GLU A 43 -6.59 -18.49 3.14
C GLU A 43 -6.35 -18.78 1.66
N TYR A 44 -5.20 -18.35 1.12
CA TYR A 44 -4.94 -18.37 -0.32
C TYR A 44 -3.82 -19.34 -0.74
N GLY A 45 -3.05 -19.90 0.19
CA GLY A 45 -1.90 -20.73 -0.12
C GLY A 45 -0.96 -20.05 -1.12
N ALA A 46 -0.60 -20.74 -2.21
CA ALA A 46 0.23 -20.19 -3.28
C ALA A 46 -0.49 -19.17 -4.20
N ALA A 47 -1.80 -18.94 -4.02
CA ALA A 47 -2.61 -18.11 -4.92
C ALA A 47 -2.56 -16.61 -4.56
N ALA A 48 -1.37 -16.01 -4.52
CA ALA A 48 -1.16 -14.61 -4.16
C ALA A 48 -1.98 -13.61 -4.99
N ALA A 49 -2.26 -13.91 -6.26
CA ALA A 49 -3.11 -13.05 -7.11
C ALA A 49 -4.52 -12.89 -6.55
N LYS A 50 -5.13 -13.97 -6.04
CA LYS A 50 -6.47 -13.93 -5.43
C LYS A 50 -6.50 -13.09 -4.15
N TYR A 51 -5.40 -13.12 -3.38
CA TYR A 51 -5.24 -12.27 -2.22
C TYR A 51 -5.19 -10.78 -2.61
N VAL A 52 -4.47 -10.43 -3.68
CA VAL A 52 -4.44 -9.05 -4.21
C VAL A 52 -5.82 -8.61 -4.67
N ASP A 53 -6.56 -9.46 -5.39
CA ASP A 53 -7.93 -9.15 -5.82
C ASP A 53 -8.84 -8.86 -4.62
N ALA A 54 -8.81 -9.73 -3.62
CA ALA A 54 -9.59 -9.57 -2.38
C ALA A 54 -9.16 -8.30 -1.61
N PHE A 55 -7.87 -7.99 -1.56
CA PHE A 55 -7.37 -6.77 -0.93
C PHE A 55 -7.93 -5.51 -1.62
N MET A 56 -7.95 -5.48 -2.95
CA MET A 56 -8.44 -4.33 -3.71
C MET A 56 -9.95 -4.13 -3.54
N GLU A 57 -10.72 -5.22 -3.47
CA GLU A 57 -12.16 -5.21 -3.22
C GLU A 57 -12.50 -4.72 -1.79
N ASN A 58 -11.70 -5.11 -0.80
CA ASN A 58 -11.97 -4.83 0.61
C ASN A 58 -11.24 -3.60 1.17
N SER A 59 -10.47 -2.89 0.33
CA SER A 59 -9.73 -1.70 0.75
C SER A 59 -10.66 -0.55 1.13
N ASN A 60 -10.38 0.10 2.27
CA ASN A 60 -11.11 1.30 2.71
C ASN A 60 -10.67 2.53 1.91
N TRP A 61 -11.18 2.65 0.68
CA TRP A 61 -10.85 3.74 -0.23
C TRP A 61 -11.23 5.12 0.29
N THR A 62 -12.33 5.24 1.06
CA THR A 62 -12.73 6.48 1.72
C THR A 62 -11.62 7.01 2.63
N ASN A 63 -10.96 6.11 3.38
CA ASN A 63 -9.83 6.48 4.23
C ASN A 63 -8.60 6.91 3.41
N VAL A 64 -8.28 6.18 2.34
CA VAL A 64 -7.15 6.53 1.45
C VAL A 64 -7.34 7.92 0.83
N VAL A 65 -8.55 8.21 0.34
CA VAL A 65 -8.91 9.52 -0.22
C VAL A 65 -8.84 10.62 0.83
N ARG A 66 -9.23 10.35 2.08
CA ARG A 66 -9.10 11.31 3.19
C ARG A 66 -7.64 11.61 3.55
N LEU A 67 -6.77 10.60 3.52
CA LEU A 67 -5.35 10.75 3.85
C LEU A 67 -4.58 11.49 2.76
N HIS A 68 -4.93 11.29 1.48
CA HIS A 68 -4.22 11.91 0.36
C HIS A 68 -4.06 13.44 0.48
N PRO A 69 -5.12 14.28 0.64
CA PRO A 69 -4.98 15.73 0.78
C PRO A 69 -4.40 16.15 2.14
N ALA A 70 -4.54 15.34 3.19
CA ALA A 70 -3.90 15.60 4.49
C ALA A 70 -2.37 15.51 4.38
N HIS A 71 -1.90 14.66 3.47
CA HIS A 71 -0.48 14.45 3.18
C HIS A 71 -0.05 15.05 1.83
N ALA A 72 -0.82 15.97 1.24
CA ALA A 72 -0.42 16.68 0.02
C ALA A 72 -0.12 18.17 0.27
N ARG A 73 0.04 18.55 1.55
CA ARG A 73 0.29 19.92 2.00
C ARG A 73 1.77 20.16 2.26
#